data_AF-A0A0F8YDP4-F1
#
_entry.id   AF-A0A0F8YDP4-F1
#
_cell.length_a   1.000
_cell.length_b   1.000
_cell.length_c   1.000
_cell.angle_alpha   90.00
_cell.angle_beta   90.00
_cell.angle_gamma   90.00
#
_symmetry.space_group_name_H-M   'P 1'
#
loop_
_entity.id
_entity.type
_entity.pdbx_description
1 polymer ?
#
loop_
_entity_poly.entity_id
_entity_poly.type
_entity_poly.pdbx_seq_one_letter_code
_entity_poly.pdbx_strand_id
1 'polypeptide(L)'
;FGVDVTSTTIRLKRSDDDLQNDQFPVPIPLVGTEYSWRKSLLLVVTAPPDNSIGNLRFFSDGGSLGVGRTILFGRRAAYLQASVADETTAVSAVDATTLTSVSPEVLQPGQLVSDTDPVPTQGTGQDVVELQLAVDPTALVGNSAAAIVFRFRYNES
;
A
#
# COMPACT_ATOMS: atom_id res chain seq x y z
N PHE A 1 -17.29 -15.51 2.27
CA PHE A 1 -17.44 -14.04 2.38
C PHE A 1 -16.17 -13.52 3.01
N GLY A 2 -15.49 -12.54 2.38
CA GLY A 2 -14.15 -12.12 2.82
C GLY A 2 -14.21 -11.18 4.03
N VAL A 3 -13.25 -11.33 4.94
CA VAL A 3 -13.03 -10.43 6.07
C VAL A 3 -12.04 -9.34 5.63
N ASP A 4 -12.39 -8.07 5.86
CA ASP A 4 -11.49 -6.94 5.57
C ASP A 4 -10.61 -6.65 6.80
N VAL A 5 -9.31 -6.43 6.60
CA VAL A 5 -8.38 -6.02 7.67
C VAL A 5 -8.23 -4.50 7.69
N THR A 6 -8.52 -3.85 8.83
CA THR A 6 -8.38 -2.39 9.02
C THR A 6 -7.81 -2.06 10.40
N SER A 7 -6.52 -1.73 10.54
CA SER A 7 -6.03 -1.27 11.87
C SER A 7 -4.81 -0.34 11.89
N THR A 8 -4.27 0.10 10.76
CA THR A 8 -3.06 0.95 10.77
C THR A 8 -3.16 2.14 9.82
N THR A 9 -2.75 3.31 10.33
CA THR A 9 -2.52 4.50 9.51
C THR A 9 -1.11 4.44 8.95
N ILE A 10 -0.96 4.69 7.64
CA ILE A 10 0.33 4.79 6.99
C ILE A 10 0.59 6.26 6.68
N ARG A 11 1.76 6.77 7.11
CA ARG A 11 2.21 8.10 6.72
C ARG A 11 3.29 8.00 5.66
N LEU A 12 3.04 8.66 4.54
CA LEU A 12 3.99 8.79 3.43
C LEU A 12 4.80 10.07 3.62
N LYS A 13 6.12 9.93 3.73
CA LYS A 13 7.07 11.00 4.03
C LYS A 13 8.46 10.69 3.45
N ARG A 14 9.37 11.64 3.48
CA ARG A 14 10.77 11.48 3.01
C ARG A 14 11.69 11.00 4.14
N SER A 15 11.28 9.92 4.80
CA SER A 15 12.04 9.29 5.86
C SER A 15 11.69 7.81 5.97
N ASP A 16 12.70 6.99 6.21
CA ASP A 16 12.57 5.54 6.39
C ASP A 16 12.24 5.17 7.83
N ASP A 17 11.06 5.62 8.28
CA ASP A 17 10.59 5.29 9.61
C ASP A 17 9.06 5.27 9.66
N ASP A 18 8.51 4.61 10.67
CA ASP A 18 7.06 4.42 10.83
C ASP A 18 6.43 5.40 11.83
N LEU A 19 7.16 6.44 12.24
CA LEU A 19 6.64 7.46 13.14
C LEU A 19 5.54 8.28 12.45
N GLN A 20 4.39 8.34 13.10
CA GLN A 20 3.22 9.09 12.66
C GLN A 20 3.32 10.56 13.12
N ASN A 21 4.29 11.31 12.57
CA ASN A 21 4.57 12.69 12.94
C ASN A 21 4.70 13.61 11.70
N ASP A 22 4.76 14.93 11.92
CA ASP A 22 4.84 15.93 10.85
C ASP A 22 6.26 16.19 10.33
N GLN A 23 7.22 15.33 10.65
CA GLN A 23 8.60 15.47 10.19
C GLN A 23 8.78 14.91 8.77
N PHE A 24 9.73 15.49 8.03
CA PHE A 24 10.10 15.09 6.67
C PHE A 24 8.93 15.06 5.66
N PRO A 25 8.09 16.12 5.59
CA PRO A 25 7.01 16.16 4.60
C PRO A 25 7.56 16.08 3.18
N VAL A 26 6.77 15.54 2.26
CA VAL A 26 7.09 15.64 0.82
C VAL A 26 6.88 17.09 0.38
N PRO A 27 7.90 17.78 -0.17
CA PRO A 27 7.76 19.16 -0.59
C PRO A 27 6.90 19.26 -1.86
N ILE A 28 6.27 20.41 -2.06
CA ILE A 28 5.64 20.75 -3.33
C ILE A 28 6.74 21.28 -4.26
N PRO A 29 7.02 20.63 -5.38
CA PRO A 29 8.08 21.09 -6.28
C PRO A 29 7.67 22.33 -7.08
N LEU A 30 8.65 23.08 -7.57
CA LEU A 30 8.41 24.14 -8.56
C LEU A 30 8.16 23.56 -9.96
N VAL A 31 8.83 22.46 -10.30
CA VAL A 31 8.73 21.73 -11.57
C VAL A 31 8.89 20.23 -11.34
N GLY A 32 8.27 19.41 -12.18
CA GLY A 32 8.32 17.96 -12.05
C GLY A 32 7.53 17.43 -10.86
N THR A 33 7.78 16.18 -10.49
CA THR A 33 7.08 15.48 -9.41
C THR A 33 8.09 15.06 -8.36
N GLU A 34 7.79 15.33 -7.10
CA GLU A 34 8.54 14.83 -5.95
C GLU A 34 7.78 13.67 -5.33
N TYR A 35 8.53 12.73 -4.75
CA TYR A 35 7.93 11.52 -4.22
C TYR A 35 8.27 11.31 -2.74
N SER A 36 7.38 10.62 -2.02
CA SER A 36 7.73 10.04 -0.73
C SER A 36 8.68 8.86 -0.90
N TRP A 37 9.28 8.41 0.20
CA TRP A 37 9.83 7.07 0.24
C TRP A 37 8.69 6.05 0.13
N ARG A 38 8.97 4.88 -0.46
CA ARG A 38 7.98 3.82 -0.58
C ARG A 38 7.64 3.23 0.78
N LYS A 39 6.41 2.74 0.94
CA LYS A 39 5.98 1.92 2.07
C LYS A 39 5.57 0.54 1.56
N SER A 40 6.19 -0.49 2.13
CA SER A 40 5.97 -1.88 1.75
C SER A 40 5.04 -2.56 2.74
N LEU A 41 3.97 -3.18 2.25
CA LEU A 41 2.93 -3.81 3.05
C LEU A 41 2.82 -5.29 2.69
N LEU A 42 2.62 -6.10 3.72
CA LEU A 42 2.41 -7.54 3.65
C LEU A 42 1.28 -7.90 4.63
N LEU A 43 0.39 -8.80 4.21
CA LEU A 43 -0.54 -9.44 5.16
C LEU A 43 0.25 -10.43 6.02
N VAL A 44 0.04 -10.37 7.34
CA VAL A 44 0.62 -11.31 8.31
C VAL A 44 -0.52 -12.13 8.90
N VAL A 45 -0.41 -13.45 8.80
CA VAL A 45 -1.39 -14.38 9.41
C VAL A 45 -0.84 -14.83 10.75
N THR A 46 -1.53 -14.50 11.84
CA THR A 46 -1.06 -14.75 13.22
C THR A 46 -1.72 -15.96 13.89
N ALA A 47 -2.78 -16.51 13.29
CA ALA A 47 -3.46 -17.72 13.72
C ALA A 47 -3.75 -18.60 12.49
N PRO A 48 -3.75 -19.94 12.62
CA PRO A 48 -4.04 -20.81 11.49
C PRO A 48 -5.47 -20.58 10.99
N PRO A 49 -5.71 -20.64 9.67
CA PRO A 49 -7.06 -20.62 9.13
C PRO A 49 -7.79 -21.93 9.39
N ASP A 50 -9.10 -21.95 9.16
CA ASP A 50 -9.92 -23.17 9.29
C ASP A 50 -9.45 -24.29 8.35
N ASN A 51 -9.11 -23.98 7.10
CA ASN A 51 -8.47 -24.92 6.17
C ASN A 51 -7.41 -24.22 5.30
N SER A 52 -7.75 -23.09 4.67
CA SER A 52 -6.77 -22.28 3.93
C SER A 52 -7.17 -20.82 3.71
N ILE A 53 -6.17 -19.95 3.57
CA ILE A 53 -6.29 -18.57 3.07
C ILE A 53 -5.75 -18.52 1.64
N GLY A 54 -6.50 -17.92 0.73
CA GLY A 54 -6.06 -17.68 -0.64
C GLY A 54 -6.78 -16.52 -1.30
N ASN A 55 -6.49 -16.31 -2.58
CA ASN A 55 -7.14 -15.28 -3.40
C ASN A 55 -6.99 -13.87 -2.78
N LEU A 56 -5.77 -13.56 -2.34
CA LEU A 56 -5.43 -12.30 -1.69
C LEU A 56 -5.51 -11.17 -2.69
N ARG A 57 -6.22 -10.11 -2.30
CA ARG A 57 -6.47 -8.94 -3.13
C ARG A 57 -6.24 -7.66 -2.35
N PHE A 58 -5.89 -6.60 -3.08
CA PHE A 58 -5.68 -5.26 -2.56
C PHE A 58 -6.51 -4.24 -3.34
N PHE A 59 -7.13 -3.31 -2.62
CA PHE A 59 -7.92 -2.23 -3.21
C PHE A 59 -8.07 -1.06 -2.25
N SER A 60 -8.50 0.08 -2.79
CA SER A 60 -8.87 1.29 -2.07
C SER A 60 -10.38 1.50 -2.05
N ASP A 61 -10.84 2.51 -1.31
CA ASP A 61 -12.18 3.07 -1.39
C ASP A 61 -12.42 4.02 -2.58
N GLY A 62 -11.40 4.26 -3.41
CA GLY A 62 -11.46 5.23 -4.51
C GLY A 62 -11.48 6.69 -4.07
N GLY A 63 -11.07 6.96 -2.82
CA GLY A 63 -10.93 8.32 -2.30
C GLY A 63 -9.84 9.13 -3.03
N SER A 64 -9.70 10.40 -2.68
CA SER A 64 -8.68 11.28 -3.26
C SER A 64 -7.99 12.10 -2.18
N LEU A 65 -6.69 12.35 -2.35
CA LEU A 65 -5.94 13.31 -1.53
C LEU A 65 -6.13 14.76 -1.99
N GLY A 66 -6.95 15.00 -3.01
CA GLY A 66 -7.15 16.30 -3.64
C GLY A 66 -6.13 16.61 -4.73
N VAL A 67 -6.11 17.86 -5.20
CA VAL A 67 -5.33 18.27 -6.38
C VAL A 67 -3.81 18.05 -6.19
N GLY A 68 -3.15 17.62 -7.26
CA GLY A 68 -1.69 17.52 -7.40
C GLY A 68 -1.04 16.42 -6.57
N ARG A 69 -1.81 15.45 -6.05
CA ARG A 69 -1.32 14.36 -5.21
C ARG A 69 -1.94 13.04 -5.63
N THR A 70 -1.10 12.03 -5.80
CA THR A 70 -1.50 10.68 -6.22
C THR A 70 -0.80 9.65 -5.35
N ILE A 71 -1.51 8.59 -4.94
CA ILE A 71 -0.86 7.43 -4.34
C ILE A 71 -0.57 6.42 -5.44
N LEU A 72 0.70 6.15 -5.66
CA LEU A 72 1.17 5.16 -6.62
C LEU A 72 1.17 3.77 -5.96
N PHE A 73 0.69 2.78 -6.70
CA PHE A 73 0.67 1.38 -6.32
C PHE A 73 1.71 0.57 -7.10
N GLY A 74 2.62 -0.10 -6.42
CA GLY A 74 3.51 -1.12 -6.97
C GLY A 74 3.18 -2.51 -6.43
N ARG A 75 3.26 -3.52 -7.29
CA ARG A 75 3.25 -4.95 -6.90
C ARG A 75 4.63 -5.54 -7.13
N ARG A 76 5.18 -6.26 -6.15
CA ARG A 76 6.50 -6.90 -6.25
C ARG A 76 6.48 -8.33 -5.73
N ALA A 77 7.14 -9.23 -6.44
CA ALA A 77 7.32 -10.62 -5.98
C ALA A 77 8.21 -10.76 -4.74
N ALA A 78 9.02 -9.75 -4.43
CA ALA A 78 9.92 -9.75 -3.27
C ALA A 78 10.08 -8.33 -2.73
N TYR A 79 10.41 -8.23 -1.43
CA TYR A 79 10.69 -6.96 -0.78
C TYR A 79 11.89 -6.27 -1.44
N LEU A 80 11.73 -4.98 -1.71
CA LEU A 80 12.80 -4.10 -2.16
C LEU A 80 12.98 -2.99 -1.11
N GLN A 81 14.19 -2.88 -0.59
CA GLN A 81 14.51 -1.85 0.40
C GLN A 81 14.36 -0.45 -0.21
N ALA A 82 13.72 0.44 0.53
CA ALA A 82 13.61 1.85 0.16
C ALA A 82 15.01 2.50 0.07
N SER A 83 15.14 3.50 -0.78
CA SER A 83 16.39 4.25 -0.92
C SER A 83 16.11 5.68 -1.31
N VAL A 84 17.15 6.53 -1.30
CA VAL A 84 17.05 7.93 -1.75
C VAL A 84 16.58 8.08 -3.21
N ALA A 85 16.69 7.02 -4.02
CA ALA A 85 16.16 7.04 -5.39
C ALA A 85 14.63 7.21 -5.43
N ASP A 86 13.92 6.79 -4.37
CA ASP A 86 12.47 6.88 -4.26
C ASP A 86 11.99 8.32 -4.34
N GLU A 87 12.81 9.30 -3.93
CA GLU A 87 12.39 10.70 -3.90
C GLU A 87 12.21 11.31 -5.29
N THR A 88 12.81 10.68 -6.32
CA THR A 88 12.79 11.16 -7.71
C THR A 88 12.28 10.11 -8.69
N THR A 89 12.09 8.87 -8.25
CA THR A 89 11.64 7.75 -9.08
C THR A 89 10.35 7.17 -8.52
N ALA A 90 9.32 7.15 -9.37
CA ALA A 90 8.07 6.50 -9.08
C ALA A 90 8.25 4.98 -8.95
N VAL A 91 7.62 4.36 -7.94
CA VAL A 91 7.54 2.89 -7.80
C VAL A 91 6.72 2.26 -8.94
N SER A 92 5.82 3.03 -9.56
CA SER A 92 4.84 2.57 -10.54
C SER A 92 4.15 3.75 -11.21
N ALA A 93 3.46 3.50 -12.34
CA ALA A 93 2.55 4.46 -12.96
C ALA A 93 1.07 4.26 -12.55
N VAL A 94 0.78 3.26 -11.72
CA VAL A 94 -0.59 2.89 -11.34
C VAL A 94 -1.06 3.76 -10.17
N ASP A 95 -2.18 4.46 -10.34
CA ASP A 95 -2.86 5.16 -9.26
C ASP A 95 -3.65 4.15 -8.39
N ALA A 96 -3.27 4.04 -7.12
CA ALA A 96 -3.87 3.12 -6.16
C ALA A 96 -5.37 3.39 -5.92
N THR A 97 -5.85 4.61 -6.18
CA THR A 97 -7.28 4.97 -6.03
C THR A 97 -8.15 4.37 -7.14
N THR A 98 -7.55 3.97 -8.27
CA THR A 98 -8.25 3.28 -9.36
C THR A 98 -8.48 1.79 -9.05
N LEU A 99 -7.72 1.23 -8.12
CA LEU A 99 -7.91 -0.12 -7.60
C LEU A 99 -9.05 -0.07 -6.59
N THR A 100 -10.21 -0.60 -6.96
CA THR A 100 -11.43 -0.54 -6.13
C THR A 100 -11.94 -1.94 -5.83
N SER A 101 -12.94 -2.08 -4.97
CA SER A 101 -13.50 -3.38 -4.62
C SER A 101 -14.11 -4.14 -5.81
N VAL A 102 -14.46 -3.45 -6.90
CA VAL A 102 -14.99 -4.02 -8.14
C VAL A 102 -13.90 -4.28 -9.20
N SER A 103 -12.73 -3.68 -9.05
CA SER A 103 -11.55 -3.92 -9.87
C SER A 103 -10.29 -3.95 -8.99
N PRO A 104 -10.17 -4.95 -8.10
CA PRO A 104 -9.05 -5.03 -7.16
C PRO A 104 -7.80 -5.59 -7.83
N GLU A 105 -6.64 -5.27 -7.28
CA GLU A 105 -5.41 -5.97 -7.65
C GLU A 105 -5.39 -7.36 -7.02
N VAL A 106 -5.02 -8.38 -7.81
CA VAL A 106 -4.82 -9.74 -7.31
C VAL A 106 -3.35 -9.92 -6.94
N LEU A 107 -3.08 -10.05 -5.64
CA LEU A 107 -1.72 -10.23 -5.11
C LEU A 107 -1.32 -11.70 -5.10
N GLN A 108 -2.26 -12.59 -4.79
CA GLN A 108 -2.02 -14.02 -4.80
C GLN A 108 -3.33 -14.74 -5.17
N PRO A 109 -3.49 -15.23 -6.41
CA PRO A 109 -4.74 -15.86 -6.85
C PRO A 109 -4.96 -17.24 -6.21
N GLY A 110 -3.88 -17.94 -5.87
CA GLY A 110 -3.89 -19.28 -5.30
C GLY A 110 -3.97 -19.30 -3.77
N GLN A 111 -3.70 -20.48 -3.22
CA GLN A 111 -3.48 -20.64 -1.78
C GLN A 111 -2.24 -19.85 -1.35
N LEU A 112 -2.35 -19.19 -0.21
CA LEU A 112 -1.28 -18.45 0.46
C LEU A 112 -0.84 -19.14 1.74
N VAL A 113 -1.81 -19.56 2.58
CA VAL A 113 -1.57 -20.25 3.86
C VAL A 113 -2.56 -21.40 4.00
N SER A 114 -2.13 -22.53 4.56
CA SER A 114 -2.96 -23.65 5.02
C SER A 114 -3.05 -23.71 6.54
N ASP A 115 -4.00 -24.49 7.04
CA ASP A 115 -4.12 -24.90 8.45
C ASP A 115 -2.87 -25.63 8.99
N THR A 116 -2.09 -26.26 8.12
CA THR A 116 -0.85 -26.96 8.48
C THR A 116 0.41 -26.09 8.46
N ASP A 117 0.34 -24.87 7.90
CA ASP A 117 1.51 -24.01 7.80
C ASP A 117 1.90 -23.41 9.17
N PRO A 118 3.21 -23.25 9.45
CA PRO A 118 3.66 -22.63 10.68
C PRO A 118 3.23 -21.16 10.73
N VAL A 119 2.54 -20.77 11.81
CA VAL A 119 2.17 -19.38 12.09
C VAL A 119 3.07 -18.75 13.17
N PRO A 120 3.34 -17.44 13.14
CA PRO A 120 2.82 -16.47 12.17
C PRO A 120 3.47 -16.61 10.79
N THR A 121 2.68 -16.47 9.72
CA THR A 121 3.24 -16.35 8.37
C THR A 121 3.62 -14.90 8.14
N GLN A 122 4.90 -14.63 7.91
CA GLN A 122 5.41 -13.28 7.66
C GLN A 122 5.26 -12.88 6.19
N GLY A 123 4.13 -13.23 5.58
CA GLY A 123 3.88 -12.96 4.16
C GLY A 123 4.73 -13.77 3.19
N THR A 124 5.18 -14.96 3.58
CA THR A 124 5.91 -15.86 2.66
C THR A 124 5.01 -16.32 1.53
N GLY A 125 5.41 -16.11 0.27
CA GLY A 125 4.65 -16.54 -0.90
C GLY A 125 3.54 -15.59 -1.38
N GLN A 126 3.46 -14.37 -0.83
CA GLN A 126 2.63 -13.29 -1.39
C GLN A 126 3.48 -12.19 -2.04
N ASP A 127 2.90 -11.51 -3.02
CA ASP A 127 3.45 -10.27 -3.54
C ASP A 127 3.35 -9.14 -2.49
N VAL A 128 4.39 -8.32 -2.42
CA VAL A 128 4.50 -7.11 -1.61
C VAL A 128 3.75 -5.97 -2.30
N VAL A 129 2.97 -5.24 -1.50
CA VAL A 129 2.34 -3.98 -1.94
C VAL A 129 3.27 -2.81 -1.62
N GLU A 130 3.65 -2.04 -2.62
CA GLU A 130 4.39 -0.78 -2.46
C GLU A 130 3.41 0.39 -2.64
N LEU A 131 3.36 1.31 -1.69
CA LEU A 131 2.66 2.59 -1.81
C LEU A 131 3.66 3.74 -1.79
N GLN A 132 3.43 4.74 -2.63
CA GLN A 132 4.25 5.95 -2.68
C GLN A 132 3.39 7.17 -2.99
N LEU A 133 3.63 8.29 -2.30
CA LEU A 133 2.97 9.56 -2.62
C LEU A 133 3.76 10.25 -3.74
N ALA A 134 3.08 10.62 -4.81
CA ALA A 134 3.56 11.56 -5.82
C ALA A 134 2.95 12.95 -5.55
N VAL A 135 3.79 13.99 -5.58
CA VAL A 135 3.39 15.39 -5.36
C VAL A 135 3.84 16.24 -6.55
N ASP A 136 2.85 16.79 -7.25
CA ASP A 136 3.04 17.67 -8.39
C ASP A 136 3.06 19.16 -7.97
N PRO A 137 3.52 20.08 -8.83
CA PRO A 137 3.60 21.51 -8.51
C PRO A 137 2.24 22.17 -8.25
N THR A 138 1.15 21.49 -8.62
CA THR A 138 -0.23 21.94 -8.43
C THR A 138 -0.82 21.54 -7.07
N ALA A 139 -0.07 20.80 -6.25
CA ALA A 139 -0.51 20.42 -4.93
C ALA A 139 -0.78 21.64 -4.04
N LEU A 140 -1.72 21.49 -3.10
CA LEU A 140 -2.11 22.55 -2.16
C LEU A 140 -1.64 22.21 -0.74
N VAL A 141 -1.01 23.19 -0.08
CA VAL A 141 -0.61 23.08 1.33
C VAL A 141 -1.85 22.98 2.21
N GLY A 142 -1.82 22.11 3.22
CA GLY A 142 -2.87 22.02 4.23
C GLY A 142 -4.23 21.54 3.71
N ASN A 143 -4.28 21.00 2.49
CA ASN A 143 -5.52 20.44 1.96
C ASN A 143 -5.78 19.07 2.60
N SER A 144 -6.57 19.09 3.68
CA SER A 144 -7.14 17.93 4.38
C SER A 144 -8.23 17.26 3.54
N ALA A 145 -7.90 16.78 2.35
CA ALA A 145 -8.76 15.82 1.69
C ALA A 145 -8.89 14.56 2.57
N ALA A 146 -9.98 13.83 2.40
CA ALA A 146 -10.24 12.61 3.16
C ALA A 146 -9.06 11.63 3.05
N ALA A 147 -8.82 10.87 4.13
CA ALA A 147 -7.87 9.76 4.07
C ALA A 147 -8.37 8.72 3.05
N ILE A 148 -7.45 8.13 2.29
CA ILE A 148 -7.74 6.98 1.43
C ILE A 148 -7.66 5.72 2.29
N VAL A 149 -8.69 4.87 2.23
CA VAL A 149 -8.69 3.60 2.95
C VAL A 149 -8.30 2.46 2.01
N PHE A 150 -7.18 1.83 2.30
CA PHE A 150 -6.74 0.61 1.63
C PHE A 150 -7.20 -0.64 2.39
N ARG A 151 -7.48 -1.72 1.66
CA ARG A 151 -7.98 -2.98 2.21
C ARG A 151 -7.28 -4.17 1.56
N PHE A 152 -6.95 -5.15 2.39
CA PHE A 152 -6.71 -6.51 1.95
C PHE A 152 -7.98 -7.32 2.09
N ARG A 153 -8.26 -8.17 1.09
CA ARG A 153 -9.34 -9.14 1.13
C ARG A 153 -8.81 -10.51 0.72
N TYR A 154 -9.23 -11.52 1.44
CA TYR A 154 -8.89 -12.91 1.15
C TYR A 154 -10.15 -13.78 1.20
N ASN A 155 -10.02 -14.97 0.61
CA ASN A 155 -10.96 -16.05 0.82
C ASN A 155 -10.40 -16.99 1.87
N GLU A 156 -11.24 -17.32 2.85
CA GLU A 156 -11.00 -18.40 3.79
C GLU A 156 -12.02 -19.50 3.55
N SER A 157 -11.56 -20.73 3.59
CA SER A 157 -12.31 -21.97 3.44
C SER A 157 -11.76 -23.00 4.40
#